data_AF-A0A7C8M1C2-F1
#
_entry.id   AF-A0A7C8M1C2-F1
#
_cell.length_a   1.000
_cell.length_b   1.000
_cell.length_c   1.000
_cell.angle_alpha   90.00
_cell.angle_beta   90.00
_cell.angle_gamma   90.00
#
_symmetry.space_group_name_H-M   'P 1'
#
loop_
_entity.id
_entity.type
_entity.pdbx_description
1 polymer ?
#
loop_
_entity_poly.entity_id
_entity_poly.type
_entity_poly.pdbx_seq_one_letter_code
_entity_poly.pdbx_strand_id
1 'polypeptide(L)'
;MTSILIPHGENILSALEKLDHQNDKIVSHYRDLSKLLHCAETPRPAFQREATGIQLRRAISKLEHEIVKHREITNGITLQDMAEVYRVAGRTHEEACLEATNDINALERGLQQVEETLGEVKATLKCAGGELGE
;
A
#
# COMPACT_ATOMS: atom_id res chain seq x y z
N MET A 1 21.54 20.03 24.72
CA MET A 1 20.84 19.57 23.51
C MET A 1 19.37 19.86 23.72
N THR A 2 18.84 20.91 23.09
CA THR A 2 17.45 21.31 23.19
C THR A 2 16.63 20.39 22.27
N SER A 3 15.94 19.41 22.84
CA SER A 3 14.97 18.63 22.09
C SER A 3 13.87 19.57 21.63
N ILE A 4 13.80 19.81 20.32
CA ILE A 4 12.70 20.54 19.70
C ILE A 4 11.46 19.68 19.92
N LEU A 5 10.60 20.13 20.82
CA LEU A 5 9.33 19.49 21.12
C LEU A 5 8.43 19.75 19.92
N ILE A 6 8.47 18.87 18.92
CA ILE A 6 7.53 18.94 17.79
C ILE A 6 6.13 18.74 18.41
N PRO A 7 5.21 19.71 18.27
CA PRO A 7 3.84 19.56 18.75
C PRO A 7 3.26 18.27 18.20
N HIS A 8 2.59 17.48 19.05
CA HIS A 8 2.08 16.16 18.69
C HIS A 8 1.25 16.18 17.39
N GLY A 9 0.50 17.27 17.15
CA GLY A 9 -0.28 17.49 15.93
C GLY A 9 0.53 17.68 14.63
N GLU A 10 1.73 18.27 14.68
CA GLU A 10 2.58 18.42 13.49
C GLU A 10 3.14 17.07 13.01
N ASN A 11 3.42 16.16 13.96
CA ASN A 11 3.84 14.80 13.64
C ASN A 11 2.72 14.00 12.97
N ILE A 12 1.48 14.15 13.42
CA ILE A 12 0.31 13.45 12.87
C ILE A 12 0.00 13.95 11.47
N LEU A 13 -0.01 15.28 11.27
CA LEU A 13 -0.24 15.86 9.94
C LEU A 13 0.82 15.37 8.94
N SER A 14 2.10 15.40 9.33
CA SER A 14 3.18 14.88 8.48
C SER A 14 3.04 13.38 8.19
N ALA A 15 2.57 12.58 9.15
CA ALA A 15 2.32 11.16 8.94
C ALA A 15 1.16 10.92 7.97
N LEU A 16 0.07 11.69 8.08
CA LEU A 16 -1.08 11.61 7.18
C LEU A 16 -0.71 12.05 5.75
N GLU A 17 0.07 13.12 5.58
CA GLU A 17 0.58 13.54 4.26
C GLU A 17 1.48 12.48 3.62
N LYS A 18 2.37 11.87 4.42
CA LYS A 18 3.21 10.77 3.95
C LYS A 18 2.37 9.57 3.55
N LEU A 19 1.32 9.27 4.32
CA LEU A 19 0.41 8.16 4.05
C LEU A 19 -0.37 8.38 2.75
N ASP A 20 -0.88 9.58 2.53
CA ASP A 20 -1.58 9.96 1.29
C ASP A 20 -0.66 9.81 0.07
N HIS A 21 0.54 10.37 0.13
CA HIS A 21 1.54 10.21 -0.91
C HIS A 21 1.95 8.74 -1.14
N GLN A 22 1.95 7.94 -0.07
CA GLN A 22 2.26 6.52 -0.15
C GLN A 22 1.13 5.71 -0.79
N ASN A 23 -0.13 6.07 -0.52
CA ASN A 23 -1.30 5.50 -1.16
C ASN A 23 -1.29 5.75 -2.66
N ASP A 24 -0.94 6.97 -3.10
CA ASP A 24 -0.79 7.30 -4.51
C ASP A 24 0.22 6.39 -5.23
N LYS A 25 1.36 6.09 -4.57
CA LYS A 25 2.36 5.17 -5.11
C LYS A 25 1.85 3.75 -5.21
N ILE A 26 1.18 3.25 -4.16
CA ILE A 26 0.57 1.91 -4.15
C ILE A 26 -0.43 1.80 -5.29
N VAL A 27 -1.35 2.76 -5.42
CA VAL A 27 -2.35 2.78 -6.49
C VAL A 27 -1.70 2.83 -7.87
N SER A 28 -0.67 3.66 -8.06
CA SER A 28 0.05 3.75 -9.33
C SER A 28 0.73 2.42 -9.68
N HIS A 29 1.45 1.82 -8.75
CA HIS A 29 2.16 0.56 -8.98
C HIS A 29 1.21 -0.61 -9.16
N TYR A 30 0.09 -0.63 -8.44
CA TYR A 30 -0.96 -1.61 -8.64
C TYR A 30 -1.54 -1.50 -10.06
N ARG A 31 -1.83 -0.28 -10.53
CA ARG A 31 -2.31 -0.06 -11.91
C ARG A 31 -1.31 -0.53 -12.96
N ASP A 32 -0.02 -0.26 -12.75
CA ASP A 32 1.04 -0.74 -13.64
C ASP A 32 1.13 -2.27 -13.64
N LEU A 33 1.00 -2.91 -12.47
CA LEU A 33 0.97 -4.36 -12.32
C LEU A 33 -0.22 -4.96 -13.06
N SER A 34 -1.43 -4.42 -12.91
CA SER A 34 -2.63 -4.89 -13.62
C SER A 34 -2.47 -4.80 -15.14
N LYS A 35 -1.89 -3.71 -15.65
CA LYS A 35 -1.62 -3.57 -17.09
C LYS A 35 -0.62 -4.62 -17.58
N LEU A 36 0.44 -4.88 -16.82
CA LEU A 36 1.43 -5.89 -17.16
C LEU A 36 0.84 -7.31 -17.11
N LEU A 37 -0.04 -7.58 -16.14
CA LEU A 37 -0.73 -8.86 -16.01
C LEU A 37 -1.62 -9.11 -17.22
N HIS A 38 -2.45 -8.13 -17.59
CA HIS A 38 -3.27 -8.22 -18.80
C HIS A 38 -2.42 -8.40 -20.07
N CYS A 39 -1.26 -7.74 -20.14
CA CYS A 39 -0.31 -7.95 -21.23
C CYS A 39 0.25 -9.37 -21.25
N ALA A 40 0.47 -10.00 -20.10
CA ALA A 40 0.99 -11.36 -19.99
C ALA A 40 -0.03 -12.44 -20.40
N GLU A 41 -1.33 -12.17 -20.24
CA GLU A 41 -2.42 -13.07 -20.66
C GLU A 41 -2.57 -13.17 -22.19
N THR A 42 -2.06 -12.17 -22.93
CA THR A 42 -2.12 -12.19 -24.40
C THR A 42 -1.09 -13.14 -25.01
N PRO A 43 -1.44 -13.94 -26.05
CA PRO A 43 -0.48 -14.80 -26.73
C PRO A 43 0.67 -14.01 -27.35
N ARG A 44 1.90 -14.27 -26.90
CA ARG A 44 3.12 -13.61 -27.40
C ARG A 44 4.24 -14.60 -27.73
N PRO A 45 5.21 -14.21 -28.57
CA PRO A 45 6.46 -14.96 -28.78
C PRO A 45 7.23 -15.17 -27.46
N ALA A 46 7.98 -16.27 -27.34
CA ALA A 46 8.66 -16.67 -26.11
C ALA A 46 9.55 -15.57 -25.51
N PHE A 47 10.35 -14.87 -26.32
CA PHE A 47 11.21 -13.77 -25.84
C PHE A 47 10.44 -12.61 -25.20
N GLN A 48 9.21 -12.34 -25.67
CA GLN A 48 8.34 -11.31 -25.10
C GLN A 48 7.67 -11.77 -23.81
N ARG A 49 7.44 -13.08 -23.65
CA ARG A 49 6.93 -13.65 -22.39
C ARG A 49 7.96 -13.53 -21.28
N GLU A 50 9.22 -13.85 -21.58
CA GLU A 50 10.32 -13.73 -20.62
C GLU A 50 10.53 -12.27 -20.18
N ALA A 51 10.57 -11.34 -21.15
CA ALA A 51 10.66 -9.91 -20.85
C ALA A 51 9.49 -9.41 -19.99
N THR A 52 8.25 -9.83 -20.30
CA THR A 52 7.05 -9.52 -19.50
C THR A 52 7.15 -10.11 -18.09
N GLY A 53 7.63 -11.34 -17.93
CA GLY A 53 7.84 -11.98 -16.63
C GLY A 53 8.87 -11.25 -15.75
N ILE A 54 9.95 -10.75 -16.34
CA ILE A 54 10.93 -9.89 -15.63
C ILE A 54 10.28 -8.57 -15.19
N GLN A 55 9.50 -7.93 -16.07
CA GLN A 55 8.79 -6.69 -15.74
C GLN A 55 7.78 -6.88 -14.62
N LEU A 56 7.02 -7.98 -14.65
CA LEU A 56 6.07 -8.34 -13.60
C LEU A 56 6.76 -8.56 -12.25
N ARG A 57 7.86 -9.33 -12.21
CA ARG A 57 8.65 -9.52 -10.97
C ARG A 57 9.15 -8.19 -10.40
N ARG A 58 9.60 -7.28 -11.26
CA ARG A 58 10.05 -5.93 -10.84
C ARG A 58 8.88 -5.08 -10.32
N ALA A 59 7.72 -5.14 -10.96
CA ALA A 59 6.52 -4.42 -10.52
C ALA A 59 6.02 -4.93 -9.16
N ILE A 60 6.02 -6.25 -8.95
CA ILE A 60 5.71 -6.90 -7.67
C ILE A 60 6.65 -6.40 -6.58
N SER A 61 7.96 -6.49 -6.79
CA SER A 61 8.94 -6.08 -5.78
C SER A 61 8.81 -4.60 -5.40
N LYS A 62 8.48 -3.72 -6.37
CA LYS A 62 8.18 -2.31 -6.07
C LYS A 62 6.92 -2.18 -5.21
N LEU A 63 5.85 -2.87 -5.55
CA LEU A 63 4.59 -2.81 -4.80
C LEU A 63 4.77 -3.36 -3.37
N GLU A 64 5.51 -4.47 -3.19
CA GLU A 64 5.88 -5.01 -1.87
C GLU A 64 6.63 -3.97 -1.02
N HIS A 65 7.61 -3.28 -1.63
CA HIS A 65 8.36 -2.23 -0.95
C HIS A 65 7.47 -1.07 -0.51
N GLU A 66 6.54 -0.64 -1.36
CA GLU A 66 5.63 0.44 -1.02
C GLU A 66 4.58 0.01 0.03
N ILE A 67 4.16 -1.26 0.07
CA ILE A 67 3.32 -1.82 1.15
C ILE A 67 4.05 -1.79 2.49
N VAL A 68 5.33 -2.18 2.53
CA VAL A 68 6.14 -2.15 3.76
C VAL A 68 6.24 -0.72 4.30
N LYS A 69 6.56 0.26 3.46
CA LYS A 69 6.59 1.67 3.87
C LYS A 69 5.23 2.17 4.36
N HIS A 70 4.14 1.77 3.70
CA HIS A 70 2.81 2.13 4.17
C HIS A 70 2.58 1.60 5.59
N ARG A 71 2.93 0.34 5.87
CA ARG A 71 2.84 -0.24 7.22
C ARG A 71 3.68 0.52 8.24
N GLU A 72 4.92 0.88 7.88
CA GLU A 72 5.79 1.67 8.75
C GLU A 72 5.15 3.02 9.12
N ILE A 73 4.51 3.69 8.16
CA ILE A 73 3.80 4.96 8.40
C ILE A 73 2.56 4.73 9.26
N THR A 74 1.68 3.78 8.91
CA THR A 74 0.45 3.53 9.67
C THR A 74 0.72 3.04 11.09
N ASN A 75 1.77 2.25 11.33
CA ASN A 75 2.15 1.81 12.68
C ASN A 75 2.60 2.98 13.56
N GLY A 76 2.99 4.11 12.96
CA GLY A 76 3.32 5.35 13.67
C GLY A 76 2.11 6.21 14.02
N ILE A 77 0.91 5.86 13.56
CA ILE A 77 -0.33 6.61 13.80
C ILE A 77 -1.16 5.84 14.84
N THR A 78 -1.40 6.44 16.00
CA THR A 78 -2.26 5.81 17.01
C THR A 78 -3.73 6.19 16.81
N LEU A 79 -4.65 5.39 17.36
CA LEU A 79 -6.07 5.73 17.39
C LEU A 79 -6.32 7.09 18.09
N GLN A 80 -5.57 7.35 19.16
CA GLN A 80 -5.68 8.61 19.91
C GLN A 80 -5.25 9.80 19.06
N ASP A 81 -4.17 9.65 18.28
CA ASP A 81 -3.69 10.67 17.36
C ASP A 81 -4.76 11.02 16.32
N MET A 82 -5.37 10.00 15.70
CA MET A 82 -6.44 10.19 14.73
C MET A 82 -7.70 10.79 15.35
N ALA A 83 -8.11 10.34 16.54
CA ALA A 83 -9.27 10.89 17.23
C ALA A 83 -9.05 12.37 17.59
N GLU A 84 -7.84 12.77 17.94
CA GLU A 84 -7.53 14.17 18.26
C GLU A 84 -7.69 15.09 17.04
N VAL A 85 -7.33 14.62 15.83
CA VAL A 85 -7.57 15.35 14.58
C VAL A 85 -9.07 15.64 14.39
N TYR A 86 -9.91 14.63 14.59
CA TYR A 86 -11.37 14.77 14.51
C TYR A 86 -11.94 15.68 15.61
N ARG A 87 -11.39 15.61 16.82
CA ARG A 87 -11.80 16.47 17.94
C ARG A 87 -11.49 17.94 17.66
N VAL A 88 -10.32 18.24 17.09
CA VAL A 88 -9.95 19.60 16.64
C VAL A 88 -10.90 20.09 15.53
N ALA A 89 -11.38 19.19 14.68
CA ALA A 89 -12.37 19.49 13.65
C ALA A 89 -13.81 19.71 14.20
N GLY A 90 -14.01 19.64 15.52
CA GLY A 90 -15.27 19.92 16.19
C GLY A 90 -16.13 18.70 16.50
N ARG A 91 -15.61 17.49 16.33
CA ARG A 91 -16.29 16.26 16.77
C ARG A 91 -16.29 16.13 18.29
N THR A 92 -17.34 15.52 18.81
CA THR A 92 -17.33 15.03 20.20
C THR A 92 -16.30 13.91 20.36
N HIS A 93 -15.89 13.61 21.59
CA HIS A 93 -14.91 12.56 21.84
C HIS A 93 -15.37 11.18 21.32
N GLU A 94 -16.65 10.83 21.50
CA GLU A 94 -17.20 9.56 21.03
C GLU A 94 -17.22 9.48 19.50
N GLU A 95 -17.68 10.54 18.81
CA GLU A 95 -17.67 10.62 17.35
C GLU A 95 -16.25 10.54 16.79
N ALA A 96 -15.30 11.26 17.40
CA ALA A 96 -13.92 11.28 16.99
C ALA A 96 -13.25 9.91 17.10
N CYS A 97 -13.47 9.19 18.20
CA CYS A 97 -12.96 7.83 18.38
C CYS A 97 -13.60 6.85 17.39
N LEU A 98 -14.89 6.99 17.11
CA LEU A 98 -15.59 6.15 16.15
C LEU A 98 -15.09 6.37 14.71
N GLU A 99 -14.98 7.63 14.28
CA GLU A 99 -14.46 7.99 12.95
C GLU A 99 -13.01 7.51 12.79
N ALA A 100 -12.15 7.77 13.77
CA ALA A 100 -10.77 7.30 13.77
C ALA A 100 -10.65 5.77 13.68
N THR A 101 -11.50 5.04 14.40
CA THR A 101 -11.52 3.56 14.34
C THR A 101 -11.93 3.07 12.96
N ASN A 102 -12.95 3.69 12.36
CA ASN A 102 -13.43 3.31 11.03
C ASN A 102 -12.36 3.54 9.96
N ASP A 103 -11.62 4.64 10.05
CA ASP A 103 -10.56 4.96 9.10
C ASP A 103 -9.36 4.03 9.20
N ILE A 104 -8.89 3.74 10.42
CA ILE A 104 -7.81 2.76 10.64
C ILE A 104 -8.22 1.40 10.07
N ASN A 105 -9.44 0.94 10.36
CA ASN A 105 -9.96 -0.30 9.82
C ASN A 105 -10.09 -0.26 8.28
N ALA A 106 -10.45 0.89 7.69
CA ALA A 106 -10.52 1.04 6.24
C ALA A 106 -9.14 0.95 5.59
N LEU A 107 -8.13 1.59 6.19
CA LEU A 107 -6.73 1.52 5.74
C LEU A 107 -6.20 0.08 5.80
N GLU A 108 -6.43 -0.62 6.91
CA GLU A 108 -6.01 -2.02 7.06
C GLU A 108 -6.66 -2.94 6.03
N ARG A 109 -7.99 -2.81 5.82
CA ARG A 109 -8.70 -3.60 4.81
C ARG A 109 -8.21 -3.31 3.39
N GLY A 110 -7.99 -2.04 3.06
CA GLY A 110 -7.48 -1.63 1.75
C GLY A 110 -6.10 -2.25 1.48
N LEU A 111 -5.20 -2.18 2.46
CA LEU A 111 -3.87 -2.78 2.34
C LEU A 111 -3.93 -4.31 2.20
N GLN A 112 -4.80 -4.96 2.98
CA GLN A 112 -4.98 -6.41 2.92
C GLN A 112 -5.44 -6.87 1.53
N GLN A 113 -6.37 -6.16 0.89
CA GLN A 113 -6.83 -6.50 -0.46
C GLN A 113 -5.70 -6.40 -1.50
N VAL A 114 -4.81 -5.41 -1.36
CA VAL A 114 -3.65 -5.26 -2.24
C VAL A 114 -2.68 -6.43 -2.04
N GLU A 115 -2.43 -6.83 -0.79
CA GLU A 115 -1.57 -7.98 -0.46
C GLU A 115 -2.13 -9.32 -0.97
N GLU A 116 -3.44 -9.53 -0.83
CA GLU A 116 -4.13 -10.71 -1.34
C GLU A 116 -3.98 -10.80 -2.87
N THR A 117 -4.29 -9.72 -3.59
CA THR A 117 -4.11 -9.67 -5.04
C THR A 117 -2.64 -9.95 -5.42
N LEU A 118 -1.69 -9.38 -4.67
CA LEU A 118 -0.27 -9.59 -4.94
C LEU A 118 0.13 -11.05 -4.74
N GLY A 119 -0.45 -11.72 -3.74
CA GLY A 119 -0.32 -13.16 -3.53
C GLY A 119 -0.82 -13.97 -4.72
N GLU A 120 -2.00 -13.64 -5.25
CA GLU A 120 -2.57 -14.28 -6.43
C GLU A 120 -1.69 -14.10 -7.67
N VAL A 121 -1.21 -12.88 -7.93
CA VAL A 121 -0.32 -12.59 -9.08
C VAL A 121 0.99 -13.36 -8.96
N LYS A 122 1.58 -13.44 -7.77
CA LYS A 122 2.79 -14.23 -7.52
C LYS A 122 2.55 -15.73 -7.75
N ALA A 123 1.40 -16.25 -7.33
CA ALA A 123 1.02 -17.64 -7.57
C ALA A 123 0.90 -17.92 -9.09
N THR A 124 0.22 -17.05 -9.83
CA THR A 124 0.08 -17.14 -11.30
C THR A 124 1.44 -17.14 -12.00
N LEU A 125 2.35 -16.24 -11.61
CA LEU A 125 3.71 -16.20 -12.16
C LEU A 125 4.52 -17.45 -11.86
N LYS A 126 4.36 -18.03 -10.66
CA LYS A 126 5.05 -19.26 -10.28
C LYS A 126 4.56 -20.45 -11.11
N CYS A 127 3.25 -20.56 -11.33
CA CYS A 127 2.67 -21.59 -12.19
C CYS A 127 3.11 -21.42 -13.65
N ALA A 128 3.08 -20.18 -14.17
CA ALA A 128 3.50 -19.90 -15.55
C ALA A 128 5.02 -20.05 -15.78
N GLY A 129 5.84 -19.87 -14.75
CA GLY A 129 7.29 -20.07 -14.80
C GLY A 129 7.75 -21.51 -14.56
N GLY A 130 6.86 -22.38 -14.07
CA GLY A 130 7.14 -23.81 -13.81
C GLY A 130 7.11 -24.70 -15.06
N GLU A 131 6.64 -24.19 -16.21
CA GLU A 131 6.59 -24.93 -17.48
C GLU A 131 7.77 -24.61 -18.43
N LEU A 132 8.72 -23.76 -18.02
CA LEU A 132 9.84 -23.32 -18.87
C LEU A 132 11.21 -23.66 -18.25
N GLY A 133 11.34 -24.88 -17.72
CA GLY A 133 12.57 -25.37 -17.13
C GLY A 133 12.71 -26.89 -17.19
N GLU A 134 12.78 -27.43 -18.41
CA GLU A 134 13.59 -28.61 -18.75
C GLU A 134 14.60 -28.21 -19.83
#